data_AF-A0A835A4C1-F1
#
_entry.id   AF-A0A835A4C1-F1
#
_cell.length_a   1.000
_cell.length_b   1.000
_cell.length_c   1.000
_cell.angle_alpha   90.00
_cell.angle_beta   90.00
_cell.angle_gamma   90.00
#
_symmetry.space_group_name_H-M   'P 1'
#
loop_
_entity.id
_entity.type
_entity.pdbx_description
1 polymer ?
#
loop_
_entity_poly.entity_id
_entity_poly.type
_entity_poly.pdbx_seq_one_letter_code
_entity_poly.pdbx_strand_id
1 'polypeptide(L)'
;MSQHQGGDIDYMADDYEMADVDDDMDFRGRGMGDSESDDDEYGHLDSKITDTSSAQARRGKDIQGIPWERLSISREKYRQTRLEQYKNYENIPQSGEGSEKECKPAKKGGMYYEFRRNTRSVKSTILHFQLRNLVWATSKHDVYLMSHFSVIHWSSLACHKTEVLNVSGHVAPCEKHPGSLLEGFTQTQVSTLAIKDNLLVAGGFQGELICKYLDRPGISFCSRTTYDDNAITNAVEIYDSPSCAVHFMASNNDCGVRDFDMEKFQLSKHFRFPWPVNHTSLSPDSKLIVIVGDNPDGILVDSQTGKTVMPLCGHLDFSFASAWHPDGRTFATGNQDKTCRIWDIRNLSKSVAVLKGNLGAIRSIRFTSDGQFMAMAEPADFVHVYDVKNGYEKEQEIDFFGEISGVSFSPDTESLFIGVWDRTYGSLLQYGRCRNYSYLDSLF
;
A
#
# COMPACT_ATOMS: atom_id res chain seq x y z
N MET A 1 28.25 -3.18 -37.93
CA MET A 1 27.24 -4.25 -38.05
C MET A 1 27.35 -5.12 -36.82
N SER A 2 26.65 -4.75 -35.75
CA SER A 2 26.67 -5.45 -34.47
C SER A 2 25.32 -6.11 -34.25
N GLN A 3 25.34 -7.42 -34.07
CA GLN A 3 24.17 -8.26 -33.81
C GLN A 3 23.63 -7.95 -32.40
N HIS A 4 22.34 -7.65 -32.33
CA HIS A 4 21.57 -7.69 -31.09
C HIS A 4 21.15 -9.14 -30.83
N GLN A 5 21.61 -9.71 -29.72
CA GLN A 5 20.95 -10.85 -29.10
C GLN A 5 19.82 -10.29 -28.24
N GLY A 6 18.58 -10.53 -28.67
CA GLY A 6 17.40 -10.39 -27.82
C GLY A 6 17.45 -11.48 -26.76
N GLY A 7 17.42 -11.08 -25.50
CA GLY A 7 17.12 -11.97 -24.39
C GLY A 7 15.61 -12.00 -24.21
N ASP A 8 14.99 -13.10 -24.65
CA ASP A 8 13.65 -13.48 -24.24
C ASP A 8 13.73 -13.80 -22.73
N ILE A 9 13.10 -12.97 -21.91
CA ILE A 9 12.85 -13.26 -20.50
C ILE A 9 11.52 -13.98 -20.47
N ASP A 10 11.58 -15.31 -20.40
CA ASP A 10 10.43 -16.18 -20.19
C ASP A 10 9.75 -15.80 -18.87
N TYR A 11 8.53 -15.29 -18.99
CA TYR A 11 7.61 -15.14 -17.86
C TYR A 11 7.11 -16.54 -17.49
N MET A 12 7.75 -17.15 -16.50
CA MET A 12 7.23 -18.33 -15.82
C MET A 12 5.98 -17.92 -15.04
N ALA A 13 4.82 -18.06 -15.68
CA ALA A 13 3.58 -18.40 -15.00
C ALA A 13 3.64 -19.89 -14.64
N ASP A 14 4.53 -20.25 -13.72
CA ASP A 14 4.57 -21.56 -13.09
C ASP A 14 4.37 -21.38 -11.59
N ASP A 15 3.57 -22.28 -11.02
CA ASP A 15 3.20 -22.39 -9.62
C ASP A 15 4.32 -21.97 -8.67
N TYR A 16 4.20 -20.76 -8.10
CA TYR A 16 4.93 -20.42 -6.90
C TYR A 16 4.26 -21.16 -5.74
N GLU A 17 4.52 -22.46 -5.63
CA GLU A 17 4.59 -23.13 -4.35
C GLU A 17 5.65 -22.38 -3.54
N MET A 18 5.19 -21.37 -2.80
CA MET A 18 5.87 -21.04 -1.56
C MET A 18 5.85 -22.34 -0.76
N ALA A 19 7.02 -22.90 -0.54
CA ALA A 19 7.24 -23.69 0.65
C ALA A 19 6.56 -22.90 1.77
N ASP A 20 5.54 -23.52 2.38
CA ASP A 20 5.13 -23.11 3.71
C ASP A 20 6.43 -22.83 4.44
N VAL A 21 6.67 -21.56 4.77
CA VAL A 21 7.55 -21.32 5.89
C VAL A 21 6.73 -21.91 7.01
N ASP A 22 7.07 -23.15 7.33
CA ASP A 22 6.76 -23.79 8.58
C ASP A 22 7.17 -22.79 9.67
N ASP A 23 6.23 -21.92 10.03
CA ASP A 23 6.08 -21.40 11.38
C ASP A 23 5.52 -22.53 12.28
N ASP A 24 5.80 -23.79 11.96
CA ASP A 24 5.80 -24.92 12.88
C ASP A 24 7.00 -24.77 13.84
N MET A 25 6.92 -23.76 14.70
CA MET A 25 7.40 -23.94 16.06
C MET A 25 6.38 -24.82 16.77
N ASP A 26 6.60 -26.13 16.62
CA ASP A 26 5.95 -27.23 17.32
C ASP A 26 5.53 -26.86 18.75
N PHE A 27 4.26 -26.53 18.93
CA PHE A 27 3.56 -26.64 20.21
C PHE A 27 3.15 -28.10 20.41
N ARG A 28 4.11 -29.04 20.52
CA ARG A 28 3.81 -30.46 20.78
C ARG A 28 4.39 -30.93 22.10
N GLY A 29 3.52 -31.00 23.10
CA GLY A 29 3.66 -31.92 24.23
C GLY A 29 3.51 -33.35 23.73
N ARG A 30 4.48 -34.21 24.06
CA ARG A 30 4.56 -35.63 23.67
C ARG A 30 3.34 -36.46 24.07
N GLY A 31 2.87 -37.31 23.15
CA GLY A 31 2.10 -38.51 23.42
C GLY A 31 1.98 -39.36 22.16
N MET A 32 2.71 -40.49 22.09
CA MET A 32 2.67 -41.44 20.98
C MET A 32 1.39 -42.30 21.00
N GLY A 33 0.86 -42.61 19.82
CA GLY A 33 -0.11 -43.69 19.60
C GLY A 33 -0.75 -43.61 18.20
N ASP A 34 -0.38 -44.55 17.33
CA ASP A 34 -0.95 -44.74 15.98
C ASP A 34 -2.47 -45.00 16.01
N SER A 35 -3.24 -44.30 15.17
CA SER A 35 -4.29 -44.90 14.32
C SER A 35 -4.93 -43.85 13.40
N GLU A 36 -5.09 -44.19 12.13
CA GLU A 36 -5.80 -43.43 11.10
C GLU A 36 -7.28 -43.24 11.46
N SER A 37 -7.75 -41.98 11.51
CA SER A 37 -9.10 -41.60 11.09
C SER A 37 -9.20 -40.08 11.01
N ASP A 38 -9.51 -39.57 9.81
CA ASP A 38 -10.05 -38.24 9.58
C ASP A 38 -11.34 -38.05 10.40
N ASP A 39 -11.39 -36.95 11.16
CA ASP A 39 -12.56 -36.10 11.45
C ASP A 39 -12.37 -35.37 12.82
N ASP A 40 -12.39 -34.04 12.76
CA ASP A 40 -12.89 -33.12 13.79
C ASP A 40 -12.29 -33.13 15.22
N GLU A 41 -11.01 -32.79 15.38
CA GLU A 41 -10.45 -32.44 16.70
C GLU A 41 -9.68 -31.10 16.74
N TYR A 42 -10.30 -30.01 16.27
CA TYR A 42 -9.94 -28.64 16.70
C TYR A 42 -11.17 -27.74 16.91
N GLY A 43 -12.26 -28.32 17.40
CA GLY A 43 -13.37 -27.57 17.97
C GLY A 43 -13.21 -27.46 19.49
N HIS A 44 -12.48 -26.45 19.99
CA HIS A 44 -12.72 -25.79 21.29
C HIS A 44 -11.59 -24.81 21.67
N LEU A 45 -11.56 -23.64 21.04
CA LEU A 45 -11.04 -22.39 21.63
C LEU A 45 -11.84 -21.22 21.05
N ASP A 46 -13.09 -21.11 21.51
CA ASP A 46 -13.98 -19.97 21.28
C ASP A 46 -13.52 -18.75 22.11
N SER A 47 -12.22 -18.43 22.07
CA SER A 47 -11.73 -17.15 22.56
C SER A 47 -12.06 -16.12 21.48
N LYS A 48 -13.20 -15.45 21.63
CA LYS A 48 -13.56 -14.28 20.81
C LYS A 48 -12.30 -13.45 20.53
N ILE A 49 -11.92 -13.35 19.26
CA ILE A 49 -10.81 -12.51 18.83
C ILE A 49 -11.14 -11.09 19.27
N THR A 50 -10.42 -10.57 20.26
CA THR A 50 -10.74 -9.28 20.89
C THR A 50 -9.92 -8.15 20.28
N ASP A 51 -10.60 -7.07 19.94
CA ASP A 51 -9.98 -5.78 19.65
C ASP A 51 -9.06 -5.34 20.82
N THR A 52 -8.08 -4.49 20.51
CA THR A 52 -7.29 -3.79 21.52
C THR A 52 -7.59 -2.29 21.46
N SER A 53 -8.00 -1.73 22.60
CA SER A 53 -8.20 -0.29 22.76
C SER A 53 -6.92 0.42 23.19
N SER A 54 -6.80 1.72 22.90
CA SER A 54 -5.72 2.57 23.42
C SER A 54 -5.57 2.51 24.94
N ALA A 55 -6.67 2.44 25.70
CA ALA A 55 -6.62 2.31 27.16
C ALA A 55 -5.98 1.00 27.64
N GLN A 56 -6.21 -0.11 26.92
CA GLN A 56 -5.54 -1.38 27.20
C GLN A 56 -4.06 -1.32 26.80
N ALA A 57 -3.76 -0.74 25.64
CA ALA A 57 -2.38 -0.59 25.18
C ALA A 57 -1.53 0.25 26.14
N ARG A 58 -2.06 1.37 26.64
CA ARG A 58 -1.41 2.21 27.67
C ARG A 58 -1.21 1.49 29.01
N ARG A 59 -1.96 0.41 29.28
CA ARG A 59 -1.75 -0.48 30.44
C ARG A 59 -0.76 -1.61 30.18
N GLY A 60 -0.09 -1.61 29.02
CA GLY A 60 0.92 -2.60 28.65
C GLY A 60 0.40 -3.79 27.83
N LYS A 61 -0.88 -3.81 27.41
CA LYS A 61 -1.35 -4.81 26.45
C LYS A 61 -0.71 -4.53 25.08
N ASP A 62 -0.22 -5.56 24.41
CA ASP A 62 0.26 -5.44 23.03
C ASP A 62 -0.85 -4.87 22.10
N ILE A 63 -0.48 -3.96 21.19
CA ILE A 63 -1.43 -3.27 20.29
C ILE A 63 -2.16 -4.23 19.35
N GLN A 64 -1.53 -5.35 18.98
CA GLN A 64 -2.15 -6.43 18.20
C GLN A 64 -2.92 -7.42 19.08
N GLY A 65 -2.72 -7.33 20.39
CA GLY A 65 -3.27 -8.24 21.38
C GLY A 65 -2.53 -9.57 21.43
N ILE A 66 -1.27 -9.61 20.98
CA ILE A 66 -0.42 -10.80 21.07
C ILE A 66 -0.12 -11.06 22.56
N PRO A 67 -0.47 -12.24 23.12
CA PRO A 67 -0.29 -12.54 24.53
C PRO A 67 1.14 -13.04 24.79
N TRP A 68 2.13 -12.15 24.64
CA TRP A 68 3.56 -12.48 24.79
C TRP A 68 3.88 -13.20 26.10
N GLU A 69 3.16 -12.89 27.18
CA GLU A 69 3.31 -13.53 28.49
C GLU A 69 2.91 -15.01 28.52
N ARG A 70 2.17 -15.49 27.51
CA ARG A 70 1.77 -16.89 27.34
C ARG A 70 2.64 -17.64 26.33
N LEU A 71 3.52 -16.93 25.64
CA LEU A 71 4.42 -17.50 24.63
C LEU A 71 5.77 -17.83 25.26
N SER A 72 6.49 -18.78 24.66
CA SER A 72 7.85 -19.17 25.07
C SER A 72 8.93 -18.16 24.66
N ILE A 73 8.55 -17.12 23.90
CA ILE A 73 9.44 -16.09 23.35
C ILE A 73 8.91 -14.70 23.73
N SER A 74 9.81 -13.79 24.10
CA SER A 74 9.43 -12.39 24.33
C SER A 74 9.26 -11.64 23.02
N ARG A 75 8.53 -10.53 23.05
CA ARG A 75 8.36 -9.64 21.89
C ARG A 75 9.70 -9.20 21.30
N GLU A 76 10.64 -8.82 22.16
CA GLU A 76 11.97 -8.32 21.76
C GLU A 76 12.78 -9.42 21.07
N LYS A 77 12.79 -10.63 21.65
CA LYS A 77 13.48 -11.77 21.04
C LYS A 77 12.86 -12.15 19.71
N TYR A 78 11.52 -12.15 19.61
CA TYR A 78 10.83 -12.40 18.35
C TYR A 78 11.15 -11.31 17.30
N ARG A 79 11.14 -10.03 17.67
CA ARG A 79 11.54 -8.90 16.79
C ARG A 79 12.99 -9.06 16.30
N GLN A 80 13.92 -9.43 17.17
CA GLN A 80 15.30 -9.67 16.79
C GLN A 80 15.40 -10.81 15.76
N THR A 81 14.80 -11.95 16.06
CA THR A 81 14.76 -13.09 15.13
C THR A 81 14.10 -12.72 13.80
N ARG A 82 13.00 -11.95 13.84
CA ARG A 82 12.31 -11.44 12.65
C ARG A 82 13.23 -10.60 11.77
N LEU A 83 14.01 -9.68 12.34
CA LEU A 83 14.97 -8.87 11.58
C LEU A 83 16.14 -9.69 11.01
N GLU A 84 16.63 -10.69 11.75
CA GLU A 84 17.73 -11.56 11.32
C GLU A 84 17.33 -12.54 10.21
N GLN A 85 16.08 -13.02 10.25
CA GLN A 85 15.60 -14.07 9.34
C GLN A 85 14.82 -13.53 8.14
N TYR A 86 14.36 -12.28 8.17
CA TYR A 86 13.58 -11.72 7.06
C TYR A 86 14.43 -11.63 5.79
N LYS A 87 14.05 -12.42 4.78
CA LYS A 87 14.71 -12.43 3.48
C LYS A 87 14.10 -11.36 2.59
N ASN A 88 14.91 -10.37 2.26
CA ASN A 88 14.54 -9.39 1.27
C ASN A 88 14.68 -9.99 -0.12
N TYR A 89 13.67 -9.75 -0.95
CA TYR A 89 13.81 -9.88 -2.38
C TYR A 89 14.63 -8.69 -2.91
N GLU A 90 15.51 -8.89 -3.88
CA GLU A 90 16.26 -7.82 -4.56
C GLU A 90 16.30 -8.19 -6.03
N ASN A 91 15.91 -7.28 -6.93
CA ASN A 91 16.08 -7.54 -8.37
C ASN A 91 17.53 -7.30 -8.77
N ILE A 92 18.19 -6.38 -8.06
CA ILE A 92 19.60 -6.06 -8.24
C ILE A 92 20.33 -6.45 -6.96
N PRO A 93 21.19 -7.49 -7.00
CA PRO A 93 21.87 -7.97 -5.80
C PRO A 93 22.64 -6.88 -5.06
N GLN A 94 22.53 -6.88 -3.72
CA GLN A 94 23.23 -5.95 -2.82
C GLN A 94 22.78 -4.49 -2.95
N SER A 95 21.63 -4.22 -3.60
CA SER A 95 21.10 -2.88 -3.75
C SER A 95 20.84 -2.20 -2.40
N GLY A 96 20.31 -2.93 -1.42
CA GLY A 96 20.07 -2.42 -0.08
C GLY A 96 21.34 -2.07 0.70
N GLU A 97 22.40 -2.87 0.58
CA GLU A 97 23.70 -2.57 1.20
C GLU A 97 24.39 -1.38 0.52
N GLY A 98 24.20 -1.24 -0.80
CA GLY A 98 24.72 -0.14 -1.59
C GLY A 98 24.11 1.21 -1.22
N SER A 99 22.78 1.25 -1.07
CA SER A 99 22.01 2.48 -0.82
C SER A 99 22.18 3.00 0.61
N GLU A 100 22.48 2.12 1.58
CA GLU A 100 22.62 2.46 3.00
C GLU A 100 23.66 3.57 3.25
N LYS A 101 24.69 3.65 2.41
CA LYS A 101 25.78 4.64 2.54
C LYS A 101 25.31 6.08 2.31
N GLU A 102 24.19 6.27 1.61
CA GLU A 102 23.62 7.59 1.32
C GLU A 102 22.54 8.01 2.34
N CYS A 103 22.10 7.07 3.18
CA CYS A 103 21.01 7.29 4.12
C CYS A 103 21.36 8.34 5.17
N LYS A 104 20.44 9.27 5.41
CA LYS A 104 20.54 10.20 6.53
C LYS A 104 19.99 9.52 7.78
N PRO A 105 20.72 9.54 8.91
CA PRO A 105 20.18 9.04 10.17
C PRO A 105 19.05 9.96 10.63
N ALA A 106 17.86 9.41 10.80
CA ALA A 106 16.75 10.11 11.44
C ALA A 106 16.81 9.92 12.96
N LYS A 107 16.48 10.98 13.70
CA LYS A 107 16.31 10.90 15.16
C LYS A 107 15.00 10.18 15.46
N LYS A 108 15.10 8.98 16.04
CA LYS A 108 13.95 8.23 16.54
C LYS A 108 13.25 8.99 17.69
N GLY A 109 11.98 8.67 17.93
CA GLY A 109 11.18 9.23 19.03
C GLY A 109 10.24 10.38 18.62
N GLY A 110 9.88 10.46 17.33
CA GLY A 110 8.68 11.15 16.89
C GLY A 110 7.43 10.54 17.54
N MET A 111 6.43 11.38 17.82
CA MET A 111 5.12 10.96 18.32
C MET A 111 4.07 11.84 17.66
N TYR A 112 3.83 11.59 16.37
CA TYR A 112 2.95 12.38 15.51
C TYR A 112 1.55 11.79 15.43
N TYR A 113 1.41 10.47 15.55
CA TYR A 113 0.15 9.73 15.54
C TYR A 113 0.12 8.70 16.68
N GLU A 114 -0.83 8.83 17.60
CA GLU A 114 -0.96 7.93 18.75
C GLU A 114 -1.94 6.78 18.44
N PHE A 115 -1.60 5.56 18.87
CA PHE A 115 -2.47 4.39 18.74
C PHE A 115 -3.85 4.64 19.36
N ARG A 116 -4.92 4.36 18.61
CA ARG A 116 -6.30 4.52 19.07
C ARG A 116 -6.99 3.18 19.28
N ARG A 117 -6.90 2.31 18.28
CA ARG A 117 -7.60 1.03 18.26
C ARG A 117 -6.96 0.07 17.29
N ASN A 118 -7.03 -1.20 17.64
CA ASN A 118 -6.87 -2.31 16.73
C ASN A 118 -8.22 -3.03 16.59
N THR A 119 -8.77 -3.07 15.39
CA THR A 119 -10.01 -3.77 15.06
C THR A 119 -9.67 -5.10 14.40
N ARG A 120 -10.02 -6.22 15.05
CA ARG A 120 -9.71 -7.58 14.57
C ARG A 120 -10.81 -8.19 13.71
N SER A 121 -12.04 -7.70 13.85
CA SER A 121 -13.21 -8.14 13.07
C SER A 121 -13.19 -7.69 11.60
N VAL A 122 -12.26 -6.79 11.27
CA VAL A 122 -12.02 -6.21 9.95
C VAL A 122 -10.53 -6.36 9.68
N LYS A 123 -10.18 -7.12 8.64
CA LYS A 123 -8.79 -7.40 8.28
C LYS A 123 -8.65 -7.56 6.78
N SER A 124 -7.48 -7.15 6.27
CA SER A 124 -7.09 -7.52 4.93
C SER A 124 -6.74 -9.00 4.87
N THR A 125 -7.08 -9.65 3.76
CA THR A 125 -6.75 -11.06 3.54
C THR A 125 -5.89 -11.27 2.30
N ILE A 126 -5.54 -10.19 1.60
CA ILE A 126 -4.71 -10.28 0.41
C ILE A 126 -3.26 -10.30 0.86
N LEU A 127 -2.63 -11.46 0.64
CA LEU A 127 -1.18 -11.63 0.75
C LEU A 127 -0.57 -11.35 -0.62
N HIS A 128 0.28 -10.33 -0.72
CA HIS A 128 1.05 -10.09 -1.91
C HIS A 128 2.36 -9.36 -1.57
N PHE A 129 3.49 -9.88 -2.06
CA PHE A 129 4.83 -9.37 -1.71
C PHE A 129 5.15 -7.98 -2.31
N GLN A 130 4.41 -7.59 -3.35
CA GLN A 130 4.37 -6.20 -3.84
C GLN A 130 3.13 -5.54 -3.24
N LEU A 131 3.30 -4.48 -2.45
CA LEU A 131 2.19 -3.76 -1.79
C LEU A 131 1.43 -2.93 -2.82
N ARG A 132 0.09 -2.96 -2.79
CA ARG A 132 -0.74 -2.41 -3.88
C ARG A 132 -1.91 -1.50 -3.43
N ASN A 133 -1.73 -0.69 -2.38
CA ASN A 133 -2.70 0.32 -1.92
C ASN A 133 -4.12 -0.23 -1.63
N LEU A 134 -4.26 -1.24 -0.77
CA LEU A 134 -5.54 -1.90 -0.48
C LEU A 134 -6.30 -1.34 0.72
N VAL A 135 -5.88 -0.19 1.25
CA VAL A 135 -6.52 0.51 2.38
C VAL A 135 -6.67 1.97 2.01
N TRP A 136 -7.88 2.52 2.16
CA TRP A 136 -8.17 3.88 1.77
C TRP A 136 -9.15 4.56 2.72
N ALA A 137 -8.72 5.63 3.39
CA ALA A 137 -9.55 6.43 4.28
C ALA A 137 -10.24 7.56 3.51
N THR A 138 -11.54 7.74 3.73
CA THR A 138 -12.31 8.88 3.19
C THR A 138 -12.66 9.90 4.27
N SER A 139 -12.57 9.49 5.54
CA SER A 139 -12.67 10.37 6.71
C SER A 139 -11.79 9.85 7.84
N LYS A 140 -11.66 10.58 8.95
CA LYS A 140 -11.01 10.05 10.17
C LYS A 140 -11.74 8.86 10.79
N HIS A 141 -12.97 8.60 10.35
CA HIS A 141 -13.81 7.53 10.86
C HIS A 141 -14.03 6.40 9.88
N ASP A 142 -13.97 6.69 8.58
CA ASP A 142 -14.42 5.81 7.51
C ASP A 142 -13.24 5.39 6.63
N VAL A 143 -13.05 4.09 6.52
CA VAL A 143 -11.94 3.47 5.80
C VAL A 143 -12.42 2.24 5.06
N TYR A 144 -11.87 2.05 3.88
CA TYR A 144 -12.18 0.97 2.98
C TYR A 144 -10.96 0.09 2.83
N LEU A 145 -11.18 -1.21 2.74
CA LEU A 145 -10.12 -2.17 2.55
C LEU A 145 -10.61 -3.43 1.85
N MET A 146 -9.71 -4.08 1.12
CA MET A 146 -10.00 -5.39 0.57
C MET A 146 -9.97 -6.46 1.66
N SER A 147 -11.02 -7.29 1.70
CA SER A 147 -11.11 -8.49 2.52
C SER A 147 -11.73 -9.59 1.68
N HIS A 148 -10.95 -10.64 1.41
CA HIS A 148 -11.21 -11.67 0.42
C HIS A 148 -11.49 -11.03 -0.95
N PHE A 149 -12.65 -11.32 -1.53
CA PHE A 149 -13.13 -10.75 -2.79
C PHE A 149 -14.03 -9.51 -2.58
N SER A 150 -14.01 -8.92 -1.40
CA SER A 150 -14.92 -7.83 -1.06
C SER A 150 -14.17 -6.58 -0.66
N VAL A 151 -14.58 -5.42 -1.20
CA VAL A 151 -14.26 -4.14 -0.59
C VAL A 151 -15.20 -3.97 0.59
N ILE A 152 -14.61 -3.89 1.78
CA ILE A 152 -15.32 -3.62 3.03
C ILE A 152 -15.12 -2.15 3.37
N HIS A 153 -16.20 -1.47 3.70
CA HIS A 153 -16.18 -0.19 4.39
C HIS A 153 -16.31 -0.44 5.90
N TRP A 154 -15.43 0.17 6.68
CA TRP A 154 -15.45 0.17 8.13
C TRP A 154 -15.60 1.59 8.65
N SER A 155 -16.64 1.82 9.45
CA SER A 155 -16.81 3.06 10.20
C SER A 155 -16.43 2.84 11.65
N SER A 156 -15.32 3.44 12.09
CA SER A 156 -14.88 3.42 13.49
C SER A 156 -15.84 4.18 14.42
N LEU A 157 -16.62 5.14 13.89
CA LEU A 157 -17.64 5.87 14.64
C LEU A 157 -18.85 4.99 14.93
N ALA A 158 -19.39 4.32 13.91
CA ALA A 158 -20.53 3.41 14.06
C ALA A 158 -20.14 2.02 14.60
N CYS A 159 -18.84 1.70 14.62
CA CYS A 159 -18.32 0.37 14.92
C CYS A 159 -18.96 -0.73 14.06
N HIS A 160 -19.19 -0.41 12.78
CA HIS A 160 -19.91 -1.28 11.86
C HIS A 160 -19.16 -1.41 10.53
N LYS A 161 -19.24 -2.60 9.93
CA LYS A 161 -18.69 -2.88 8.61
C LYS A 161 -19.80 -3.14 7.61
N THR A 162 -19.66 -2.61 6.40
CA THR A 162 -20.57 -2.82 5.28
C THR A 162 -19.78 -3.26 4.06
N GLU A 163 -20.26 -4.29 3.36
CA GLU A 163 -19.70 -4.68 2.05
C GLU A 163 -20.17 -3.69 0.98
N VAL A 164 -19.24 -3.08 0.24
CA VAL A 164 -19.56 -2.06 -0.77
C VAL A 164 -19.37 -2.54 -2.21
N LEU A 165 -18.52 -3.55 -2.40
CA LEU A 165 -18.28 -4.21 -3.67
C LEU A 165 -17.87 -5.66 -3.38
N ASN A 166 -18.48 -6.61 -4.07
CA ASN A 166 -18.13 -8.03 -4.00
C ASN A 166 -17.81 -8.52 -5.41
N VAL A 167 -16.56 -8.93 -5.63
CA VAL A 167 -16.05 -9.41 -6.92
C VAL A 167 -15.83 -10.93 -6.94
N SER A 168 -16.37 -11.67 -5.98
CA SER A 168 -16.31 -13.15 -5.98
C SER A 168 -17.21 -13.76 -7.05
N GLY A 169 -18.29 -13.06 -7.39
CA GLY A 169 -19.23 -13.45 -8.44
C GLY A 169 -18.98 -12.70 -9.74
N HIS A 170 -19.99 -12.71 -10.59
CA HIS A 170 -20.03 -11.91 -11.81
C HIS A 170 -20.38 -10.45 -11.48
N VAL A 171 -19.59 -9.52 -12.01
CA VAL A 171 -19.70 -8.08 -11.79
C VAL A 171 -19.71 -7.38 -13.15
N ALA A 172 -20.84 -6.77 -13.50
CA ALA A 172 -21.03 -6.08 -14.77
C ALA A 172 -21.58 -4.66 -14.56
N PRO A 173 -21.26 -3.71 -15.46
CA PRO A 173 -21.77 -2.35 -15.38
C PRO A 173 -23.29 -2.33 -15.55
N CYS A 174 -23.97 -1.60 -14.67
CA CYS A 174 -25.42 -1.34 -14.76
C CYS A 174 -25.72 -0.14 -15.66
N GLU A 175 -24.73 0.73 -15.87
CA GLU A 175 -24.81 1.88 -16.76
C GLU A 175 -24.18 1.55 -18.12
N LYS A 176 -24.74 2.12 -19.19
CA LYS A 176 -24.24 1.90 -20.56
C LYS A 176 -23.43 3.11 -21.00
N HIS A 177 -22.12 2.99 -20.88
CA HIS A 177 -21.17 3.99 -21.35
C HIS A 177 -20.35 3.47 -22.53
N PRO A 178 -19.93 4.32 -23.48
CA PRO A 178 -19.21 3.88 -24.69
C PRO A 178 -17.94 3.07 -24.43
N GLY A 179 -17.14 3.45 -23.43
CA GLY A 179 -15.91 2.73 -23.08
C GLY A 179 -16.11 1.48 -22.22
N SER A 180 -17.36 1.14 -21.89
CA SER A 180 -17.65 0.13 -20.88
C SER A 180 -17.66 -1.28 -21.47
N LEU A 181 -16.93 -2.19 -20.84
CA LEU A 181 -17.00 -3.62 -21.10
C LEU A 181 -18.29 -4.19 -20.46
N LEU A 182 -19.35 -4.31 -21.25
CA LEU A 182 -20.69 -4.68 -20.76
C LEU A 182 -20.79 -6.12 -20.26
N GLU A 183 -19.92 -7.02 -20.72
CA GLU A 183 -19.83 -8.39 -20.20
C GLU A 183 -19.34 -8.45 -18.75
N GLY A 184 -18.64 -7.41 -18.27
CA GLY A 184 -18.12 -7.38 -16.92
C GLY A 184 -17.00 -8.41 -16.68
N PHE A 185 -16.83 -8.80 -15.42
CA PHE A 185 -15.78 -9.71 -14.97
C PHE A 185 -16.34 -10.73 -13.97
N THR A 186 -15.62 -11.82 -13.75
CA THR A 186 -15.97 -12.86 -12.77
C THR A 186 -14.75 -13.17 -11.92
N GLN A 187 -14.92 -13.30 -10.61
CA GLN A 187 -13.84 -13.68 -9.69
C GLN A 187 -12.59 -12.81 -9.82
N THR A 188 -12.77 -11.50 -10.02
CA THR A 188 -11.66 -10.58 -10.17
C THR A 188 -10.79 -10.57 -8.92
N GLN A 189 -9.52 -10.90 -9.08
CA GLN A 189 -8.53 -10.71 -8.03
C GLN A 189 -8.13 -9.24 -8.01
N VAL A 190 -8.57 -8.50 -6.99
CA VAL A 190 -8.24 -7.07 -6.87
C VAL A 190 -6.78 -6.94 -6.46
N SER A 191 -6.02 -6.23 -7.29
CA SER A 191 -4.64 -5.87 -7.03
C SER A 191 -4.56 -4.54 -6.30
N THR A 192 -5.37 -3.53 -6.65
CA THR A 192 -5.25 -2.18 -6.10
C THR A 192 -6.59 -1.46 -5.96
N LEU A 193 -6.66 -0.46 -5.08
CA LEU A 193 -7.87 0.31 -4.80
C LEU A 193 -7.55 1.81 -4.67
N ALA A 194 -8.44 2.65 -5.17
CA ALA A 194 -8.48 4.08 -4.86
C ALA A 194 -9.91 4.53 -4.63
N ILE A 195 -10.10 5.45 -3.67
CA ILE A 195 -11.40 6.04 -3.40
C ILE A 195 -11.23 7.54 -3.22
N LYS A 196 -12.00 8.34 -3.95
CA LYS A 196 -12.00 9.78 -3.76
C LYS A 196 -13.43 10.29 -3.91
N ASP A 197 -13.85 11.08 -2.93
CA ASP A 197 -15.24 11.53 -2.80
C ASP A 197 -16.19 10.32 -2.86
N ASN A 198 -17.00 10.22 -3.91
CA ASN A 198 -17.92 9.10 -4.09
C ASN A 198 -17.42 8.05 -5.09
N LEU A 199 -16.27 8.24 -5.76
CA LEU A 199 -15.77 7.29 -6.76
C LEU A 199 -14.82 6.27 -6.12
N LEU A 200 -15.15 4.99 -6.27
CA LEU A 200 -14.28 3.86 -6.01
C LEU A 200 -13.80 3.26 -7.33
N VAL A 201 -12.49 3.05 -7.44
CA VAL A 201 -11.85 2.32 -8.55
C VAL A 201 -11.06 1.15 -7.98
N ALA A 202 -11.37 -0.06 -8.44
CA ALA A 202 -10.62 -1.28 -8.15
C ALA A 202 -9.91 -1.76 -9.42
N GLY A 203 -8.61 -1.99 -9.32
CA GLY A 203 -7.78 -2.60 -10.35
C GLY A 203 -7.55 -4.08 -10.08
N GLY A 204 -7.50 -4.91 -11.13
CA GLY A 204 -7.30 -6.35 -11.04
C GLY A 204 -5.96 -6.85 -11.58
N PHE A 205 -5.64 -8.12 -11.29
CA PHE A 205 -4.42 -8.80 -11.74
C PHE A 205 -4.39 -9.08 -13.25
N GLN A 206 -5.52 -9.06 -13.94
CA GLN A 206 -5.60 -9.30 -15.39
C GLN A 206 -5.99 -8.01 -16.16
N GLY A 207 -5.62 -6.85 -15.61
CA GLY A 207 -5.87 -5.55 -16.22
C GLY A 207 -7.31 -5.05 -16.05
N GLU A 208 -8.11 -5.70 -15.22
CA GLU A 208 -9.48 -5.24 -14.95
C GLU A 208 -9.50 -3.89 -14.23
N LEU A 209 -10.47 -3.05 -14.58
CA LEU A 209 -10.80 -1.81 -13.91
C LEU A 209 -12.31 -1.80 -13.64
N ILE A 210 -12.68 -1.74 -12.37
CA ILE A 210 -14.07 -1.71 -11.90
C ILE A 210 -14.30 -0.39 -11.18
N CYS A 211 -15.22 0.42 -11.71
CA CYS A 211 -15.57 1.72 -11.17
C CYS A 211 -16.99 1.70 -10.60
N LYS A 212 -17.11 2.11 -9.34
CA LYS A 212 -18.38 2.21 -8.63
C LYS A 212 -18.48 3.57 -7.96
N TYR A 213 -19.58 4.27 -8.16
CA TYR A 213 -19.94 5.39 -7.31
C TYR A 213 -20.67 4.89 -6.06
N LEU A 214 -20.23 5.34 -4.89
CA LEU A 214 -20.67 4.85 -3.57
C LEU A 214 -22.07 5.34 -3.19
N ASP A 215 -22.55 6.41 -3.80
CA ASP A 215 -23.87 7.02 -3.59
C ASP A 215 -24.98 6.41 -4.47
N ARG A 216 -24.64 5.44 -5.33
CA ARG A 216 -25.60 4.77 -6.23
C ARG A 216 -25.42 3.25 -6.28
N PRO A 217 -26.50 2.49 -6.59
CA PRO A 217 -26.43 1.04 -6.66
C PRO A 217 -25.68 0.57 -7.91
N GLY A 218 -25.12 -0.64 -7.85
CA GLY A 218 -24.47 -1.29 -8.99
C GLY A 218 -23.08 -0.74 -9.34
N ILE A 219 -22.57 -1.22 -10.47
CA ILE A 219 -21.29 -0.83 -11.06
C ILE A 219 -21.55 0.20 -12.15
N SER A 220 -20.75 1.25 -12.19
CA SER A 220 -20.93 2.32 -13.16
C SER A 220 -20.15 2.06 -14.43
N PHE A 221 -18.94 1.51 -14.32
CA PHE A 221 -18.08 1.32 -15.48
C PHE A 221 -17.10 0.18 -15.24
N CYS A 222 -16.90 -0.64 -16.27
CA CYS A 222 -15.88 -1.67 -16.32
C CYS A 222 -15.02 -1.46 -17.56
N SER A 223 -13.70 -1.64 -17.44
CA SER A 223 -12.79 -1.63 -18.59
C SER A 223 -11.65 -2.61 -18.34
N ARG A 224 -10.98 -3.03 -19.41
CA ARG A 224 -9.74 -3.81 -19.32
C ARG A 224 -8.61 -3.02 -19.97
N THR A 225 -7.45 -2.93 -19.31
CA THR A 225 -6.31 -2.13 -19.78
C THR A 225 -5.55 -2.78 -20.92
N THR A 226 -5.38 -4.10 -20.86
CA THR A 226 -4.80 -4.96 -21.90
C THR A 226 -5.29 -6.40 -21.71
N TYR A 227 -5.16 -7.22 -22.76
CA TYR A 227 -5.43 -8.66 -22.72
C TYR A 227 -4.13 -9.49 -22.66
N ASP A 228 -2.98 -8.84 -22.52
CA ASP A 228 -1.70 -9.52 -22.34
C ASP A 228 -1.69 -10.34 -21.05
N ASP A 229 -0.92 -11.42 -21.00
CA ASP A 229 -0.83 -12.27 -19.81
C ASP A 229 -0.25 -11.51 -18.60
N ASN A 230 0.56 -10.48 -18.85
CA ASN A 230 1.17 -9.62 -17.84
C ASN A 230 0.42 -8.28 -17.66
N ALA A 231 -0.90 -8.34 -17.45
CA ALA A 231 -1.79 -7.18 -17.45
C ALA A 231 -1.99 -6.46 -16.09
N ILE A 232 -1.33 -6.92 -15.03
CA ILE A 232 -1.61 -6.48 -13.64
C ILE A 232 -1.76 -4.96 -13.55
N THR A 233 -2.87 -4.50 -12.95
CA THR A 233 -3.03 -3.10 -12.58
C THR A 233 -2.32 -2.87 -11.24
N ASN A 234 -1.12 -2.29 -11.28
CA ASN A 234 -0.25 -2.16 -10.13
C ASN A 234 -0.70 -1.05 -9.17
N ALA A 235 -1.15 0.09 -9.71
CA ALA A 235 -1.62 1.21 -8.93
C ALA A 235 -2.74 1.97 -9.66
N VAL A 236 -3.70 2.48 -8.88
CA VAL A 236 -4.70 3.43 -9.35
C VAL A 236 -4.68 4.70 -8.49
N GLU A 237 -4.81 5.86 -9.12
CA GLU A 237 -4.89 7.16 -8.45
C GLU A 237 -6.06 7.97 -9.05
N ILE A 238 -6.95 8.48 -8.21
CA ILE A 238 -8.07 9.33 -8.63
C ILE A 238 -7.69 10.79 -8.39
N TYR A 239 -7.90 11.65 -9.38
CA TYR A 239 -7.57 13.07 -9.30
C TYR A 239 -8.58 13.93 -10.04
N ASP A 240 -8.60 15.23 -9.73
CA ASP A 240 -9.39 16.19 -10.52
C ASP A 240 -8.46 16.82 -11.54
N SER A 241 -8.86 16.80 -12.80
CA SER A 241 -8.16 17.51 -13.87
C SER A 241 -8.18 19.03 -13.60
N PRO A 242 -7.34 19.83 -14.31
CA PRO A 242 -7.42 21.29 -14.25
C PRO A 242 -8.80 21.87 -14.60
N SER A 243 -9.62 21.12 -15.34
CA SER A 243 -11.02 21.45 -15.65
C SER A 243 -12.02 20.99 -14.59
N CYS A 244 -11.55 20.47 -13.44
CA CYS A 244 -12.34 19.86 -12.37
C CYS A 244 -13.10 18.57 -12.75
N ALA A 245 -12.91 18.05 -13.97
CA ALA A 245 -13.40 16.72 -14.32
C ALA A 245 -12.65 15.66 -13.52
N VAL A 246 -13.37 14.66 -13.01
CA VAL A 246 -12.80 13.53 -12.27
C VAL A 246 -12.14 12.57 -13.24
N HIS A 247 -10.88 12.26 -13.00
CA HIS A 247 -10.10 11.29 -13.75
C HIS A 247 -9.53 10.24 -12.80
N PHE A 248 -9.15 9.09 -13.36
CA PHE A 248 -8.23 8.21 -12.66
C PHE A 248 -7.12 7.73 -13.59
N MET A 249 -5.93 7.54 -13.01
CA MET A 249 -4.77 7.00 -13.67
C MET A 249 -4.53 5.57 -13.22
N ALA A 250 -4.26 4.68 -14.17
CA ALA A 250 -3.89 3.29 -13.94
C ALA A 250 -2.46 3.04 -14.41
N SER A 251 -1.64 2.47 -13.53
CA SER A 251 -0.29 1.99 -13.80
C SER A 251 -0.34 0.49 -14.00
N ASN A 252 0.22 -0.02 -15.09
CA ASN A 252 0.11 -1.42 -15.45
C ASN A 252 1.47 -2.08 -15.70
N ASN A 253 1.50 -3.40 -15.49
CA ASN A 253 2.69 -4.21 -15.71
C ASN A 253 3.05 -4.36 -17.21
N ASP A 254 2.13 -4.02 -18.11
CA ASP A 254 2.33 -4.03 -19.56
C ASP A 254 3.10 -2.81 -20.11
N CYS A 255 3.85 -2.16 -19.21
CA CYS A 255 4.57 -0.91 -19.42
C CYS A 255 3.68 0.30 -19.74
N GLY A 256 2.36 0.21 -19.52
CA GLY A 256 1.40 1.25 -19.83
C GLY A 256 0.99 2.10 -18.61
N VAL A 257 0.78 3.39 -18.86
CA VAL A 257 0.05 4.30 -17.98
C VAL A 257 -1.17 4.82 -18.74
N ARG A 258 -2.34 4.67 -18.14
CA ARG A 258 -3.62 4.98 -18.77
C ARG A 258 -4.41 5.97 -17.91
N ASP A 259 -4.94 6.99 -18.54
CA ASP A 259 -5.78 8.00 -17.89
C ASP A 259 -7.22 7.85 -18.40
N PHE A 260 -8.19 7.78 -17.50
CA PHE A 260 -9.61 7.65 -17.83
C PHE A 260 -10.37 8.89 -17.35
N ASP A 261 -11.15 9.46 -18.26
CA ASP A 261 -12.08 10.56 -17.98
C ASP A 261 -13.41 9.96 -17.51
N MET A 262 -13.81 10.29 -16.27
CA MET A 262 -15.01 9.73 -15.65
C MET A 262 -16.29 10.54 -15.89
N GLU A 263 -16.21 11.67 -16.59
CA GLU A 263 -17.39 12.35 -17.14
C GLU A 263 -17.81 11.69 -18.45
N LYS A 264 -16.83 11.26 -19.25
CA LYS A 264 -17.04 10.60 -20.54
C LYS A 264 -16.98 9.08 -20.47
N PHE A 265 -16.53 8.52 -19.35
CA PHE A 265 -16.35 7.08 -19.14
C PHE A 265 -15.52 6.42 -20.24
N GLN A 266 -14.35 6.99 -20.51
CA GLN A 266 -13.48 6.53 -21.59
C GLN A 266 -12.00 6.79 -21.29
N LEU A 267 -11.14 6.03 -21.95
CA LEU A 267 -9.70 6.27 -21.98
C LEU A 267 -9.42 7.63 -22.63
N SER A 268 -8.78 8.53 -21.89
CA SER A 268 -8.35 9.85 -22.36
C SER A 268 -6.90 9.85 -22.85
N LYS A 269 -5.99 9.16 -22.15
CA LYS A 269 -4.56 9.12 -22.50
C LYS A 269 -3.98 7.74 -22.28
N HIS A 270 -2.98 7.39 -23.07
CA HIS A 270 -2.20 6.17 -22.92
C HIS A 270 -0.74 6.44 -23.28
N PHE A 271 0.14 6.23 -22.32
CA PHE A 271 1.58 6.35 -22.46
C PHE A 271 2.23 5.00 -22.25
N ARG A 272 3.28 4.69 -23.02
CA ARG A 272 4.06 3.45 -22.88
C ARG A 272 5.50 3.76 -22.52
N PHE A 273 6.06 2.94 -21.65
CA PHE A 273 7.41 3.06 -21.12
C PHE A 273 8.23 1.80 -21.45
N PRO A 274 9.56 1.83 -21.31
CA PRO A 274 10.40 0.69 -21.66
C PRO A 274 10.36 -0.46 -20.63
N TRP A 275 9.64 -0.30 -19.53
CA TRP A 275 9.57 -1.25 -18.42
C TRP A 275 8.18 -1.25 -17.76
N PRO A 276 7.78 -2.35 -17.09
CA PRO A 276 6.56 -2.44 -16.29
C PRO A 276 6.42 -1.30 -15.29
N VAL A 277 5.27 -0.62 -15.27
CA VAL A 277 5.05 0.53 -14.40
C VAL A 277 4.39 0.08 -13.10
N ASN A 278 5.11 0.21 -11.99
CA ASN A 278 4.65 -0.22 -10.67
C ASN A 278 3.81 0.84 -9.98
N HIS A 279 4.14 2.12 -10.15
CA HIS A 279 3.39 3.20 -9.51
C HIS A 279 3.52 4.51 -10.29
N THR A 280 2.47 5.32 -10.24
CA THR A 280 2.48 6.70 -10.71
C THR A 280 1.93 7.62 -9.64
N SER A 281 2.42 8.85 -9.61
CA SER A 281 1.79 9.91 -8.82
C SER A 281 1.79 11.24 -9.55
N LEU A 282 0.65 11.92 -9.53
CA LEU A 282 0.44 13.18 -10.23
C LEU A 282 0.78 14.40 -9.33
N SER A 283 1.41 15.42 -9.91
CA SER A 283 1.64 16.68 -9.20
C SER A 283 0.32 17.36 -8.83
N PRO A 284 0.25 18.14 -7.73
CA PRO A 284 -0.99 18.81 -7.31
C PRO A 284 -1.60 19.75 -8.36
N ASP A 285 -0.77 20.29 -9.27
CA ASP A 285 -1.24 21.13 -10.39
C ASP A 285 -1.55 20.33 -11.67
N SER A 286 -1.50 19.00 -11.58
CA SER A 286 -1.79 18.04 -12.66
C SER A 286 -0.93 18.20 -13.91
N LYS A 287 0.29 18.76 -13.79
CA LYS A 287 1.18 18.97 -14.94
C LYS A 287 2.23 17.90 -15.08
N LEU A 288 2.71 17.32 -13.99
CA LEU A 288 3.81 16.37 -13.98
C LEU A 288 3.37 15.04 -13.38
N ILE A 289 3.91 13.94 -13.91
CA ILE A 289 3.71 12.60 -13.35
C ILE A 289 5.08 12.03 -12.98
N VAL A 290 5.20 11.53 -11.77
CA VAL A 290 6.32 10.67 -11.37
C VAL A 290 5.96 9.25 -11.75
N ILE A 291 6.81 8.61 -12.55
CA ILE A 291 6.61 7.23 -13.01
C ILE A 291 7.77 6.39 -12.49
N VAL A 292 7.42 5.30 -11.83
CA VAL A 292 8.36 4.34 -11.26
C VAL A 292 7.95 2.91 -11.59
N GLY A 293 8.92 2.02 -11.72
CA GLY A 293 8.67 0.65 -12.17
C GLY A 293 9.90 -0.24 -12.09
N ASP A 294 9.96 -1.20 -13.00
CA ASP A 294 11.03 -2.19 -13.11
C ASP A 294 12.31 -1.61 -13.74
N ASN A 295 12.78 -0.53 -13.14
CA ASN A 295 14.01 0.16 -13.47
C ASN A 295 14.57 0.88 -12.24
N PRO A 296 15.90 0.94 -12.07
CA PRO A 296 16.52 1.74 -11.02
C PRO A 296 16.16 3.22 -11.10
N ASP A 297 16.08 3.75 -12.32
CA ASP A 297 15.75 5.15 -12.55
C ASP A 297 14.23 5.30 -12.65
N GLY A 298 13.70 6.20 -11.81
CA GLY A 298 12.37 6.76 -12.06
C GLY A 298 12.43 7.80 -13.19
N ILE A 299 11.27 8.24 -13.66
CA ILE A 299 11.19 9.36 -14.61
C ILE A 299 10.10 10.34 -14.19
N LEU A 300 10.37 11.62 -14.41
CA LEU A 300 9.39 12.69 -14.33
C LEU A 300 8.94 13.03 -15.75
N VAL A 301 7.64 12.99 -16.02
CA VAL A 301 7.08 13.24 -17.36
C VAL A 301 6.05 14.36 -17.34
N ASP A 302 5.85 14.98 -18.49
CA ASP A 302 4.74 15.89 -18.73
C ASP A 302 3.42 15.10 -18.86
N SER A 303 2.41 15.46 -18.06
CA SER A 303 1.13 14.75 -17.96
C SER A 303 0.26 14.82 -19.22
N GLN A 304 0.52 15.76 -20.12
CA GLN A 304 -0.27 15.95 -21.34
C GLN A 304 0.31 15.17 -22.51
N THR A 305 1.64 15.11 -22.58
CA THR A 305 2.36 14.53 -23.71
C THR A 305 3.02 13.20 -23.40
N GLY A 306 3.19 12.84 -22.12
CA GLY A 306 3.93 11.66 -21.68
C GLY A 306 5.44 11.76 -21.92
N LYS A 307 5.94 12.92 -22.37
CA LYS A 307 7.37 13.11 -22.67
C LYS A 307 8.16 13.25 -21.39
N THR A 308 9.30 12.55 -21.34
CA THR A 308 10.27 12.68 -20.25
C THR A 308 10.76 14.12 -20.13
N VAL A 309 10.59 14.67 -18.92
CA VAL A 309 11.16 15.95 -18.50
C VAL A 309 12.55 15.72 -17.93
N MET A 310 12.68 14.80 -16.98
CA MET A 310 13.96 14.45 -16.32
C MET A 310 13.96 12.99 -15.83
N PRO A 311 15.09 12.28 -15.88
CA PRO A 311 15.28 11.04 -15.14
C PRO A 311 15.50 11.32 -13.64
N LEU A 312 15.20 10.32 -12.80
CA LEU A 312 15.36 10.33 -11.35
C LEU A 312 16.39 9.28 -10.96
N CYS A 313 17.67 9.63 -11.06
CA CYS A 313 18.78 8.71 -10.87
C CYS A 313 19.27 8.67 -9.41
N GLY A 314 19.48 7.46 -8.89
CA GLY A 314 20.13 7.25 -7.60
C GLY A 314 19.66 6.01 -6.85
N HIS A 315 18.42 5.57 -7.06
CA HIS A 315 17.99 4.26 -6.56
C HIS A 315 18.81 3.14 -7.23
N LEU A 316 18.99 2.04 -6.50
CA LEU A 316 19.84 0.92 -6.93
C LEU A 316 19.05 -0.34 -7.32
N ASP A 317 17.71 -0.28 -7.29
CA ASP A 317 16.81 -1.39 -7.60
C ASP A 317 15.44 -0.83 -8.04
N PHE A 318 14.41 -1.65 -8.19
CA PHE A 318 13.11 -1.26 -8.73
C PHE A 318 12.27 -0.48 -7.72
N SER A 319 11.55 0.50 -8.23
CA SER A 319 10.72 1.41 -7.44
C SER A 319 9.26 0.97 -7.47
N PHE A 320 8.57 1.07 -6.34
CA PHE A 320 7.19 0.56 -6.14
C PHE A 320 6.23 1.59 -5.57
N ALA A 321 6.72 2.74 -5.12
CA ALA A 321 5.87 3.79 -4.58
C ALA A 321 6.38 5.16 -5.02
N SER A 322 5.44 6.07 -5.23
CA SER A 322 5.73 7.49 -5.37
C SER A 322 4.60 8.31 -4.77
N ALA A 323 4.91 9.50 -4.25
CA ALA A 323 3.90 10.43 -3.77
C ALA A 323 4.40 11.88 -3.86
N TRP A 324 3.53 12.80 -4.26
CA TRP A 324 3.80 14.22 -4.23
C TRP A 324 3.50 14.81 -2.86
N HIS A 325 4.35 15.73 -2.42
CA HIS A 325 4.00 16.64 -1.36
C HIS A 325 2.96 17.65 -1.90
N PRO A 326 1.95 18.05 -1.10
CA PRO A 326 0.87 18.92 -1.56
C PRO A 326 1.31 20.34 -1.99
N ASP A 327 2.53 20.78 -1.68
CA ASP A 327 3.08 22.05 -2.19
C ASP A 327 3.53 21.99 -3.67
N GLY A 328 3.57 20.79 -4.26
CA GLY A 328 3.98 20.55 -5.63
C GLY A 328 5.46 20.80 -5.94
N ARG A 329 6.31 20.97 -4.92
CA ARG A 329 7.75 21.22 -5.09
C ARG A 329 8.60 19.99 -4.82
N THR A 330 8.17 19.16 -3.88
CA THR A 330 8.85 17.92 -3.54
C THR A 330 7.96 16.71 -3.75
N PHE A 331 8.61 15.57 -3.97
CA PHE A 331 7.95 14.28 -4.04
C PHE A 331 8.91 13.21 -3.54
N ALA A 332 8.38 12.02 -3.30
CA ALA A 332 9.13 10.90 -2.76
C ALA A 332 9.00 9.67 -3.66
N THR A 333 10.02 8.83 -3.68
CA THR A 333 10.05 7.52 -4.35
C THR A 333 10.51 6.44 -3.38
N GLY A 334 9.84 5.30 -3.38
CA GLY A 334 10.11 4.15 -2.50
C GLY A 334 10.53 2.94 -3.30
N ASN A 335 11.54 2.22 -2.81
CA ASN A 335 12.32 1.31 -3.62
C ASN A 335 12.68 -0.01 -2.93
N GLN A 336 12.99 -1.03 -3.74
CA GLN A 336 13.48 -2.33 -3.31
C GLN A 336 14.85 -2.27 -2.61
N ASP A 337 15.65 -1.25 -2.90
CA ASP A 337 16.91 -0.91 -2.23
C ASP A 337 16.75 -0.46 -0.77
N LYS A 338 15.57 -0.64 -0.18
CA LYS A 338 15.21 -0.33 1.22
C LYS A 338 15.26 1.15 1.55
N THR A 339 15.26 2.03 0.54
CA THR A 339 15.25 3.48 0.75
C THR A 339 14.01 4.16 0.19
N CYS A 340 13.70 5.29 0.81
CA CYS A 340 12.82 6.31 0.27
C CYS A 340 13.67 7.53 -0.08
N ARG A 341 13.67 7.96 -1.35
CA ARG A 341 14.35 9.18 -1.79
C ARG A 341 13.36 10.34 -1.89
N ILE A 342 13.75 11.50 -1.37
CA ILE A 342 13.00 12.75 -1.50
C ILE A 342 13.64 13.59 -2.60
N TRP A 343 12.83 14.12 -3.50
CA TRP A 343 13.24 14.90 -4.65
C TRP A 343 12.67 16.31 -4.57
N ASP A 344 13.40 17.26 -5.15
CA ASP A 344 12.95 18.64 -5.31
C ASP A 344 13.00 18.99 -6.79
N ILE A 345 11.86 19.38 -7.38
CA ILE A 345 11.76 19.66 -8.82
C ILE A 345 12.68 20.81 -9.26
N ARG A 346 13.13 21.65 -8.33
CA ARG A 346 14.06 22.76 -8.60
C ARG A 346 15.49 22.26 -8.83
N ASN A 347 15.82 21.04 -8.37
CA ASN A 347 17.10 20.39 -8.63
C ASN A 347 16.97 18.86 -8.57
N LEU A 348 16.67 18.23 -9.72
CA LEU A 348 16.51 16.78 -9.84
C LEU A 348 17.82 16.03 -10.09
N SER A 349 18.96 16.71 -10.12
CA SER A 349 20.27 16.05 -10.28
C SER A 349 20.67 15.17 -9.08
N LYS A 350 20.00 15.35 -7.94
CA LYS A 350 20.20 14.58 -6.70
C LYS A 350 18.95 14.61 -5.82
N SER A 351 18.77 13.60 -4.98
CA SER A 351 17.76 13.63 -3.91
C SER A 351 18.17 14.59 -2.79
N VAL A 352 17.17 15.20 -2.13
CA VAL A 352 17.38 16.09 -0.97
C VAL A 352 17.52 15.32 0.34
N ALA A 353 16.96 14.11 0.41
CA ALA A 353 17.10 13.18 1.51
C ALA A 353 16.98 11.73 1.01
N VAL A 354 17.60 10.81 1.74
CA VAL A 354 17.50 9.36 1.56
C VAL A 354 17.18 8.79 2.94
N LEU A 355 15.98 8.23 3.07
CA LEU A 355 15.44 7.69 4.32
C LEU A 355 15.51 6.17 4.26
N LYS A 356 15.89 5.53 5.37
CA LYS A 356 16.17 4.09 5.44
C LYS A 356 15.01 3.33 6.07
N GLY A 357 14.60 2.21 5.47
CA GLY A 357 13.74 1.21 6.10
C GLY A 357 14.51 0.27 7.03
N ASN A 358 13.80 -0.34 7.98
CA ASN A 358 14.39 -1.25 8.98
C ASN A 358 14.47 -2.70 8.50
N LEU A 359 13.47 -3.16 7.75
CA LEU A 359 13.26 -4.56 7.36
C LEU A 359 13.53 -4.76 5.86
N GLY A 360 12.90 -3.95 5.01
CA GLY A 360 12.93 -4.15 3.57
C GLY A 360 12.47 -2.98 2.70
N ALA A 361 11.99 -3.33 1.51
CA ALA A 361 11.61 -2.40 0.45
C ALA A 361 10.57 -1.36 0.89
N ILE A 362 10.66 -0.12 0.39
CA ILE A 362 9.62 0.87 0.64
C ILE A 362 8.52 0.73 -0.42
N ARG A 363 7.33 0.32 0.00
CA ARG A 363 6.25 -0.10 -0.90
C ARG A 363 5.01 0.80 -0.89
N SER A 364 4.91 1.73 0.05
CA SER A 364 3.88 2.77 0.01
C SER A 364 4.44 4.06 0.59
N ILE A 365 4.06 5.19 -0.01
CA ILE A 365 4.39 6.52 0.51
C ILE A 365 3.11 7.36 0.44
N ARG A 366 2.83 8.11 1.51
CA ARG A 366 1.71 9.05 1.57
C ARG A 366 2.14 10.32 2.30
N PHE A 367 1.79 11.48 1.75
CA PHE A 367 1.83 12.74 2.48
C PHE A 367 0.48 13.00 3.14
N THR A 368 0.49 13.67 4.30
CA THR A 368 -0.74 14.29 4.82
C THR A 368 -1.17 15.43 3.90
N SER A 369 -2.48 15.69 3.80
CA SER A 369 -3.02 16.73 2.91
C SER A 369 -2.55 18.14 3.28
N ASP A 370 -2.13 18.37 4.53
CA ASP A 370 -1.51 19.62 4.99
C ASP A 370 0.02 19.69 4.79
N GLY A 371 0.62 18.61 4.26
CA GLY A 371 2.05 18.49 3.98
C GLY A 371 2.95 18.38 5.21
N GLN A 372 2.40 18.31 6.43
CA GLN A 372 3.25 18.29 7.63
C GLN A 372 3.98 16.96 7.83
N PHE A 373 3.36 15.84 7.47
CA PHE A 373 3.91 14.51 7.68
C PHE A 373 3.94 13.67 6.41
N MET A 374 4.89 12.76 6.36
CA MET A 374 4.97 11.73 5.33
C MET A 374 5.05 10.36 6.00
N ALA A 375 4.20 9.43 5.61
CA ALA A 375 4.32 8.03 5.97
C ALA A 375 5.03 7.27 4.83
N MET A 376 5.97 6.40 5.18
CA MET A 376 6.47 5.35 4.29
C MET A 376 6.26 3.98 4.95
N ALA A 377 5.76 3.02 4.18
CA ALA A 377 5.49 1.66 4.66
C ALA A 377 6.43 0.67 3.99
N GLU A 378 6.95 -0.24 4.81
CA GLU A 378 7.71 -1.40 4.39
C GLU A 378 6.76 -2.53 3.92
N PRO A 379 7.25 -3.70 3.46
CA PRO A 379 6.34 -4.78 3.07
C PRO A 379 5.62 -5.35 4.30
N ALA A 380 6.29 -5.34 5.45
CA ALA A 380 5.80 -5.85 6.72
C ALA A 380 6.31 -5.01 7.89
N ASP A 381 5.62 -5.15 9.01
CA ASP A 381 6.03 -4.79 10.37
C ASP A 381 6.22 -3.30 10.71
N PHE A 382 6.71 -2.50 9.78
CA PHE A 382 7.12 -1.11 10.03
C PHE A 382 6.41 -0.11 9.13
N VAL A 383 5.88 0.93 9.78
CA VAL A 383 5.49 2.18 9.12
C VAL A 383 6.23 3.32 9.78
N HIS A 384 6.87 4.16 8.98
CA HIS A 384 7.64 5.31 9.46
C HIS A 384 6.92 6.60 9.12
N VAL A 385 6.75 7.49 10.08
CA VAL A 385 6.17 8.82 9.89
C VAL A 385 7.22 9.88 10.15
N TYR A 386 7.49 10.70 9.14
CA TYR A 386 8.49 11.77 9.18
C TYR A 386 7.84 13.14 9.26
N ASP A 387 8.45 14.05 10.03
CA ASP A 387 8.15 15.48 9.96
C ASP A 387 8.83 16.11 8.74
N VAL A 388 8.00 16.53 7.79
CA VAL A 388 8.45 17.10 6.51
C VAL A 388 9.04 18.50 6.71
N LYS A 389 8.44 19.32 7.58
CA LYS A 389 8.86 20.72 7.80
C LYS A 389 10.22 20.81 8.47
N ASN A 390 10.54 19.81 9.29
CA ASN A 390 11.85 19.66 9.92
C ASN A 390 12.82 18.81 9.08
N GLY A 391 12.65 18.82 7.74
CA GLY A 391 13.62 18.23 6.81
C GLY A 391 13.75 16.71 6.89
N TYR A 392 12.70 16.01 7.33
CA TYR A 392 12.68 14.55 7.53
C TYR A 392 13.66 14.06 8.61
N GLU A 393 14.14 14.94 9.49
CA GLU A 393 15.17 14.60 10.49
C GLU A 393 14.65 13.81 11.69
N LYS A 394 13.33 13.84 11.96
CA LYS A 394 12.73 13.19 13.13
C LYS A 394 11.63 12.22 12.70
N GLU A 395 11.76 10.98 13.16
CA GLU A 395 10.97 9.84 12.76
C GLU A 395 10.15 9.29 13.93
N GLN A 396 8.88 9.03 13.67
CA GLN A 396 8.08 8.09 14.45
C GLN A 396 8.09 6.74 13.74
N GLU A 397 8.62 5.72 14.41
CA GLU A 397 8.52 4.33 13.97
C GLU A 397 7.25 3.71 14.59
N ILE A 398 6.42 3.09 13.75
CA ILE A 398 5.26 2.29 14.16
C ILE A 398 5.63 0.83 13.96
N ASP A 399 5.86 0.13 15.08
CA ASP A 399 6.38 -1.25 15.14
C ASP A 399 5.27 -2.25 15.52
N PHE A 400 4.93 -3.13 14.58
CA PHE A 400 3.97 -4.24 14.70
C PHE A 400 4.44 -5.46 13.89
N PHE A 401 3.69 -6.55 13.88
CA PHE A 401 4.03 -7.77 13.14
C PHE A 401 2.98 -8.10 12.08
N GLY A 402 3.42 -8.47 10.89
CA GLY A 402 2.58 -8.89 9.77
C GLY A 402 2.76 -8.02 8.53
N GLU A 403 2.30 -8.55 7.39
CA GLU A 403 2.39 -7.88 6.10
C GLU A 403 1.45 -6.67 6.04
N ILE A 404 1.89 -5.62 5.37
CA ILE A 404 1.16 -4.36 5.25
C ILE A 404 0.37 -4.39 3.94
N SER A 405 -0.95 -4.46 4.03
CA SER A 405 -1.83 -4.42 2.86
C SER A 405 -2.04 -2.99 2.31
N GLY A 406 -1.89 -1.98 3.17
CA GLY A 406 -2.03 -0.58 2.79
C GLY A 406 -1.96 0.36 3.98
N VAL A 407 -1.59 1.61 3.69
CA VAL A 407 -1.58 2.72 4.64
C VAL A 407 -2.33 3.91 4.06
N SER A 408 -3.11 4.60 4.90
CA SER A 408 -3.88 5.75 4.45
C SER A 408 -4.07 6.77 5.56
N PHE A 409 -3.67 8.02 5.30
CA PHE A 409 -4.11 9.14 6.12
C PHE A 409 -5.54 9.50 5.78
N SER A 410 -6.33 9.89 6.77
CA SER A 410 -7.62 10.52 6.50
C SER A 410 -7.40 11.88 5.81
N PRO A 411 -8.31 12.33 4.93
CA PRO A 411 -8.17 13.61 4.22
C PRO A 411 -8.08 14.83 5.14
N ASP A 412 -8.70 14.75 6.34
CA ASP A 412 -8.63 15.77 7.38
C ASP A 412 -7.34 15.69 8.23
N THR A 413 -6.44 14.75 7.92
CA THR A 413 -5.17 14.45 8.61
C THR A 413 -5.28 13.92 10.03
N GLU A 414 -6.49 13.70 10.55
CA GLU A 414 -6.67 13.36 11.97
C GLU A 414 -6.43 11.88 12.28
N SER A 415 -6.40 11.01 11.27
CA SER A 415 -6.19 9.57 11.45
C SER A 415 -5.22 9.00 10.43
N LEU A 416 -4.51 7.95 10.86
CA LEU A 416 -3.72 7.06 10.02
C LEU A 416 -4.24 5.64 10.22
N PHE A 417 -4.59 4.99 9.12
CA PHE A 417 -5.02 3.60 9.08
C PHE A 417 -3.93 2.73 8.46
N ILE A 418 -3.71 1.56 9.06
CA ILE A 418 -2.77 0.54 8.58
C ILE A 418 -3.50 -0.80 8.56
N GLY A 419 -3.67 -1.38 7.37
CA GLY A 419 -4.23 -2.71 7.23
C GLY A 419 -3.14 -3.77 7.34
N VAL A 420 -3.27 -4.66 8.31
CA VAL A 420 -2.29 -5.71 8.59
C VAL A 420 -2.87 -7.05 8.15
N TRP A 421 -2.11 -7.77 7.33
CA TRP A 421 -2.35 -9.16 7.04
C TRP A 421 -1.46 -10.02 7.94
N ASP A 422 -2.08 -10.97 8.62
CA ASP A 422 -1.43 -12.04 9.36
C ASP A 422 -2.47 -13.15 9.57
N ARG A 423 -2.02 -14.41 9.52
CA ARG A 423 -2.90 -15.59 9.65
C ARG A 423 -3.73 -15.52 10.93
N THR A 424 -3.10 -15.11 12.03
CA THR A 424 -3.71 -15.03 13.35
C THR A 424 -4.11 -13.60 13.69
N TYR A 425 -3.17 -12.66 13.59
CA TYR A 425 -3.23 -11.27 14.08
C TYR A 425 -3.63 -10.23 13.03
N GLY A 426 -4.09 -10.67 11.85
CA GLY A 426 -4.57 -9.78 10.80
C GLY A 426 -5.68 -8.86 11.30
N SER A 427 -5.59 -7.58 10.93
CA SER A 427 -6.37 -6.53 11.56
C SER A 427 -6.32 -5.18 10.84
N LEU A 428 -7.04 -4.20 11.38
CA LEU A 428 -6.96 -2.80 10.99
C LEU A 428 -6.53 -1.96 12.19
N LEU A 429 -5.33 -1.39 12.11
CA LEU A 429 -4.81 -0.46 13.10
C LEU A 429 -5.24 0.97 12.77
N GLN A 430 -5.68 1.70 13.79
CA GLN A 430 -6.03 3.11 13.70
C GLN A 430 -5.18 3.91 14.68
N TYR A 431 -4.56 4.95 14.17
CA TYR A 431 -3.82 5.96 14.93
C TYR A 431 -4.47 7.32 14.73
N GLY A 432 -4.42 8.18 15.75
CA GLY A 432 -4.98 9.52 15.71
C GLY A 432 -3.88 10.56 15.89
N ARG A 433 -3.94 11.64 15.11
CA ARG A 433 -2.92 12.68 15.11
C ARG A 433 -2.73 13.29 16.49
N CYS A 434 -1.48 13.43 16.90
CA CYS A 434 -1.08 14.16 18.10
C CYS A 434 -1.15 15.66 17.79
N ARG A 435 -1.96 16.38 18.56
CA ARG A 435 -2.03 17.84 18.53
C ARG A 435 -1.30 18.36 19.77
N ASN A 436 -0.14 18.98 19.59
CA ASN A 436 0.47 19.78 20.65
C ASN A 436 -0.28 21.12 20.69
N TYR A 437 -1.30 21.22 21.55
CA TYR A 437 -1.97 22.48 21.81
C TYR A 437 -1.13 23.35 22.75
N SER A 438 0.04 23.80 22.28
CA SER A 438 0.94 24.67 23.06
C SER A 438 0.28 25.98 23.54
N TYR A 439 -0.82 26.39 22.90
CA TYR A 439 -1.63 27.53 23.33
C TYR A 439 -2.49 27.24 24.59
N LEU A 440 -2.92 26.00 24.82
CA LEU A 440 -3.67 25.65 26.04
C LEU A 440 -2.74 25.51 27.25
N ASP A 441 -1.49 25.11 27.03
CA ASP A 441 -0.45 25.02 28.06
C ASP A 441 0.14 26.38 28.46
N SER A 442 -0.23 27.47 27.76
CA SER A 442 0.17 28.85 28.13
C SER A 442 -0.90 29.59 28.95
N LEU A 443 -1.98 28.90 29.36
CA LEU A 443 -3.04 29.43 30.21
C LEU A 443 -2.95 28.99 31.68
N PHE A 444 -1.84 28.37 32.10
CA PHE A 444 -1.60 27.98 33.50
C PHE A 444 -0.25 28.43 34.02
#